data_AF-A0A0F2DZF6-F1
#
_entry.id   AF-A0A0F2DZF6-F1
#
_cell.length_a   1.000
_cell.length_b   1.000
_cell.length_c   1.000
_cell.angle_alpha   90.00
_cell.angle_beta   90.00
_cell.angle_gamma   90.00
#
_symmetry.space_group_name_H-M   'P 1'
#
loop_
_entity.id
_entity.type
_entity.pdbx_description
1 polymer ?
#
loop_
_entity_poly.entity_id
_entity_poly.type
_entity_poly.pdbx_seq_one_letter_code
_entity_poly.pdbx_strand_id
1 'polypeptide(L)'
;MNSSLIMIFFFFEIIVIAGIILDAISNSEKIDYSNSLSSLVFMACNIGVFVLFNPSIDDPYLEVILRIFYLLTHIPLSLTYAITTLYKSIKHIKYFPSKFDRILICNVTIIFLLSIVNVFVFFRETKEIYILIFLQGLFSGIQFLLWILERKRVQKLLKQRNEDPVIQNLETTEDEPHED
;
A
#
# COMPACT_ATOMS: atom_id res chain seq x y z
N MET A 1 2.67 18.63 -30.20
CA MET A 1 3.55 17.76 -29.37
C MET A 1 2.74 17.39 -28.15
N ASN A 2 2.35 16.12 -28.03
CA ASN A 2 1.29 15.66 -27.12
C ASN A 2 1.69 15.85 -25.65
N SER A 3 1.13 16.87 -25.01
CA SER A 3 1.35 17.16 -23.59
C SER A 3 1.01 15.95 -22.69
N SER A 4 0.06 15.12 -23.12
CA SER A 4 -0.32 13.86 -22.45
C SER A 4 0.77 12.78 -22.51
N LEU A 5 1.54 12.68 -23.59
CA LEU A 5 2.63 11.71 -23.73
C LEU A 5 3.80 12.04 -22.80
N ILE A 6 4.09 13.34 -22.66
CA ILE A 6 5.10 13.85 -21.72
C ILE A 6 4.67 13.57 -20.28
N MET A 7 3.40 13.78 -19.95
CA MET A 7 2.86 13.51 -18.61
C MET A 7 2.87 12.02 -18.25
N ILE A 8 2.55 11.13 -19.19
CA ILE A 8 2.64 9.67 -19.01
C ILE A 8 4.09 9.23 -18.79
N PHE A 9 5.04 9.82 -19.53
CA PHE A 9 6.46 9.53 -19.39
C PHE A 9 6.98 9.92 -17.99
N PHE A 10 6.67 11.14 -17.52
CA PHE A 10 7.00 11.58 -16.16
C PHE A 10 6.36 10.69 -15.08
N PHE A 11 5.18 10.16 -15.33
CA PHE A 11 4.48 9.30 -14.38
C PHE A 11 5.15 7.92 -14.23
N PHE A 12 5.54 7.31 -15.35
CA PHE A 12 6.34 6.07 -15.34
C PHE A 12 7.70 6.30 -14.69
N GLU A 13 8.32 7.45 -14.92
CA GLU A 13 9.60 7.82 -14.32
C GLU A 13 9.49 7.96 -12.79
N ILE A 14 8.40 8.54 -12.26
CA ILE A 14 8.12 8.60 -10.82
C ILE A 14 7.90 7.19 -10.23
N ILE A 15 7.20 6.29 -10.93
CA ILE A 15 7.01 4.90 -10.49
C ILE A 15 8.32 4.13 -10.47
N VAL A 16 9.17 4.32 -11.49
CA VAL A 16 10.50 3.70 -11.58
C VAL A 16 11.42 4.24 -10.48
N ILE A 17 11.44 5.55 -10.23
CA ILE A 17 12.19 6.18 -9.14
C ILE A 17 11.68 5.69 -7.78
N ALA A 18 10.36 5.58 -7.59
CA ALA A 18 9.77 5.03 -6.37
C ALA A 18 10.12 3.54 -6.17
N GLY A 19 10.16 2.75 -7.25
CA GLY A 19 10.60 1.36 -7.26
C GLY A 19 12.08 1.18 -6.92
N ILE A 20 12.96 2.03 -7.46
CA ILE A 20 14.40 2.05 -7.16
C ILE A 20 14.66 2.49 -5.71
N ILE A 21 13.91 3.49 -5.22
CA ILE A 21 13.95 3.88 -3.81
C ILE A 21 13.45 2.72 -2.93
N LEU A 22 12.43 1.98 -3.35
CA LEU A 22 11.95 0.78 -2.66
C LEU A 22 13.00 -0.32 -2.56
N ASP A 23 13.66 -0.62 -3.67
CA ASP A 23 14.69 -1.65 -3.78
C ASP A 23 15.92 -1.30 -2.93
N ALA A 24 16.35 -0.02 -2.99
CA ALA A 24 17.44 0.50 -2.18
C ALA A 24 17.16 0.45 -0.67
N ILE A 25 15.89 0.59 -0.25
CA ILE A 25 15.53 0.54 1.17
C ILE A 25 15.20 -0.89 1.64
N SER A 26 14.64 -1.73 0.77
CA SER A 26 14.44 -3.16 1.04
C SER A 26 15.75 -3.88 1.36
N ASN A 27 16.85 -3.43 0.75
CA ASN A 27 18.17 -4.01 0.99
C ASN A 27 18.84 -3.54 2.31
N SER A 28 18.21 -2.67 3.11
CA SER A 28 18.87 -2.04 4.26
C SER A 28 18.22 -2.13 5.65
N GLU A 29 16.92 -2.39 5.88
CA GLU A 29 16.42 -2.57 7.27
C GLU A 29 14.96 -3.06 7.44
N LYS A 30 14.79 -4.07 8.33
CA LYS A 30 13.66 -4.36 9.26
C LYS A 30 12.21 -4.37 8.70
N ILE A 31 11.56 -5.53 8.84
CA ILE A 31 10.18 -5.92 8.44
C ILE A 31 9.13 -4.80 8.63
N ASP A 32 9.17 -4.03 9.72
CA ASP A 32 8.21 -2.95 10.01
C ASP A 32 8.32 -1.72 9.09
N TYR A 33 9.51 -1.43 8.54
CA TYR A 33 9.70 -0.32 7.60
C TYR A 33 8.95 -0.59 6.29
N SER A 34 8.99 -1.84 5.82
CA SER A 34 8.33 -2.28 4.59
C SER A 34 6.83 -1.99 4.58
N ASN A 35 6.16 -2.06 5.74
CA ASN A 35 4.72 -1.91 5.85
C ASN A 35 4.27 -0.46 5.74
N SER A 36 5.03 0.44 6.39
CA SER A 36 4.82 1.89 6.22
C SER A 36 5.08 2.29 4.77
N LEU A 37 6.18 1.82 4.18
CA LEU A 37 6.59 2.18 2.84
C LEU A 37 5.59 1.70 1.78
N SER A 38 5.09 0.46 1.90
CA SER A 38 4.05 -0.08 1.02
C SER A 38 2.79 0.80 1.03
N SER A 39 2.40 1.31 2.20
CA SER A 39 1.25 2.21 2.34
C SER A 39 1.49 3.59 1.73
N LEU A 40 2.73 4.09 1.78
CA LEU A 40 3.11 5.34 1.13
C LEU A 40 3.10 5.21 -0.39
N VAL A 41 3.68 4.14 -0.93
CA VAL A 41 3.67 3.86 -2.38
C VAL A 41 2.26 3.71 -2.89
N PHE A 42 1.43 2.93 -2.18
CA PHE A 42 0.05 2.73 -2.60
C PHE A 42 -0.73 4.05 -2.58
N MET A 43 -0.50 4.92 -1.59
CA MET A 43 -1.06 6.29 -1.59
C MET A 43 -0.61 7.09 -2.82
N ALA A 44 0.69 7.09 -3.15
CA ALA A 44 1.22 7.81 -4.31
C ALA A 44 0.63 7.27 -5.64
N CYS A 45 0.52 5.95 -5.78
CA CYS A 45 -0.14 5.32 -6.91
C CYS A 45 -1.60 5.77 -7.03
N ASN A 46 -2.36 5.80 -5.92
CA ASN A 46 -3.75 6.25 -5.94
C ASN A 46 -3.88 7.73 -6.32
N ILE A 47 -3.00 8.61 -5.85
CA ILE A 47 -2.99 10.03 -6.27
C ILE A 47 -2.77 10.13 -7.78
N GLY A 48 -1.83 9.37 -8.31
CA GLY A 48 -1.55 9.35 -9.73
C GLY A 48 -2.72 8.85 -10.57
N VAL A 49 -3.32 7.73 -10.17
CA VAL A 49 -4.52 7.20 -10.84
C VAL A 49 -5.69 8.17 -10.72
N PHE A 50 -5.86 8.84 -9.58
CA PHE A 50 -6.88 9.87 -9.37
C PHE A 50 -6.72 11.04 -10.34
N VAL A 51 -5.50 11.54 -10.55
CA VAL A 51 -5.24 12.63 -11.50
C VAL A 51 -5.54 12.18 -12.94
N LEU A 52 -5.16 10.96 -13.30
CA LEU A 52 -5.38 10.41 -14.64
C LEU A 52 -6.86 10.10 -14.93
N PHE A 53 -7.59 9.59 -13.94
CA PHE A 53 -9.02 9.29 -14.02
C PHE A 53 -9.93 10.50 -13.80
N ASN A 54 -9.39 11.71 -13.90
CA ASN A 54 -10.18 12.92 -13.73
C ASN A 54 -11.29 12.97 -14.79
N PRO A 55 -12.58 12.98 -14.38
CA PRO A 55 -13.72 12.98 -15.32
C PRO A 55 -13.86 14.28 -16.13
N SER A 56 -12.98 15.27 -15.92
CA SER A 56 -12.89 16.49 -16.72
C SER A 56 -12.04 16.34 -17.98
N ILE A 57 -11.39 15.17 -18.17
CA ILE A 57 -10.58 14.85 -19.35
C ILE A 57 -11.48 14.18 -20.39
N ASP A 58 -11.87 14.93 -21.42
CA ASP A 58 -12.72 14.45 -22.52
C ASP A 58 -11.86 14.03 -23.74
N ASP A 59 -11.10 12.93 -23.61
CA ASP A 59 -10.40 12.27 -24.73
C ASP A 59 -10.79 10.79 -24.79
N PRO A 60 -11.53 10.36 -25.85
CA PRO A 60 -12.06 9.00 -25.93
C PRO A 60 -10.97 7.92 -26.09
N TYR A 61 -9.81 8.24 -26.68
CA TYR A 61 -8.71 7.27 -26.78
C TYR A 61 -8.03 7.09 -25.43
N LEU A 62 -7.84 8.19 -24.71
CA LEU A 62 -7.26 8.16 -23.38
C LEU A 62 -8.17 7.44 -22.38
N GLU A 63 -9.48 7.62 -22.47
CA GLU A 63 -10.48 6.92 -21.65
C GLU A 63 -10.34 5.39 -21.76
N VAL A 64 -10.26 4.86 -22.99
CA VAL A 64 -10.09 3.42 -23.22
C VAL A 64 -8.77 2.90 -22.64
N ILE A 65 -7.67 3.61 -22.87
CA ILE A 65 -6.34 3.23 -22.36
C ILE A 65 -6.34 3.21 -20.83
N LEU A 66 -6.89 4.27 -20.21
CA LEU A 66 -6.98 4.37 -18.76
C LEU A 66 -7.83 3.24 -18.20
N ARG A 67 -8.98 2.94 -18.81
CA ARG A 67 -9.86 1.85 -18.38
C ARG A 67 -9.16 0.49 -18.39
N ILE A 68 -8.38 0.19 -19.44
CA ILE A 68 -7.58 -1.04 -19.54
C ILE A 68 -6.50 -1.05 -18.45
N PHE A 69 -5.76 0.05 -18.29
CA PHE A 69 -4.74 0.19 -17.24
C PHE A 69 -5.32 -0.03 -15.84
N TYR A 70 -6.53 0.48 -15.59
CA TYR A 70 -7.19 0.35 -14.31
C TYR A 70 -7.60 -1.08 -13.99
N LEU A 71 -8.20 -1.76 -14.96
CA LEU A 71 -8.61 -3.15 -14.82
C LEU A 71 -7.42 -4.09 -14.61
N LEU A 72 -6.35 -3.91 -15.39
CA LEU A 72 -5.21 -4.81 -15.40
C LEU A 72 -4.15 -4.49 -14.33
N THR A 73 -4.08 -3.24 -13.88
CA THR A 73 -3.01 -2.79 -12.97
C THR A 73 -3.58 -2.33 -11.63
N HIS A 74 -4.45 -1.32 -11.61
CA HIS A 74 -4.86 -0.69 -10.35
C HIS A 74 -5.73 -1.61 -9.49
N ILE A 75 -6.72 -2.29 -10.09
CA ILE A 75 -7.56 -3.25 -9.36
C ILE A 75 -6.72 -4.36 -8.71
N PRO A 76 -5.88 -5.12 -9.45
CA PRO A 76 -5.02 -6.14 -8.85
C PRO A 76 -4.06 -5.58 -7.79
N LEU A 77 -3.46 -4.41 -8.03
CA LEU A 77 -2.58 -3.74 -7.06
C LEU A 77 -3.33 -3.42 -5.76
N SER A 78 -4.55 -2.90 -5.88
CA SER A 78 -5.40 -2.51 -4.76
C SER A 78 -5.82 -3.70 -3.88
N LEU A 79 -6.12 -4.84 -4.51
CA LEU A 79 -6.43 -6.10 -3.83
C LEU A 79 -5.19 -6.68 -3.16
N THR A 80 -4.08 -6.77 -3.89
CA THR A 80 -2.83 -7.34 -3.38
C THR A 80 -2.30 -6.54 -2.19
N TYR A 81 -2.29 -5.20 -2.30
CA TYR A 81 -1.90 -4.32 -1.20
C TYR A 81 -2.79 -4.52 0.02
N ALA A 82 -4.11 -4.53 -0.16
CA ALA A 82 -5.05 -4.64 0.94
C ALA A 82 -4.97 -6.01 1.65
N ILE A 83 -4.89 -7.10 0.89
CA ILE A 83 -4.72 -8.47 1.45
C ILE A 83 -3.39 -8.58 2.20
N THR A 84 -2.29 -8.13 1.59
CA THR A 84 -0.97 -8.23 2.20
C THR A 84 -0.89 -7.40 3.47
N THR A 85 -1.40 -6.17 3.44
CA THR A 85 -1.36 -5.27 4.61
C THR A 85 -2.27 -5.78 5.71
N LEU A 86 -3.44 -6.34 5.38
CA LEU A 86 -4.34 -6.95 6.35
C LEU A 86 -3.68 -8.17 7.03
N TYR A 87 -3.08 -9.07 6.24
CA TYR A 87 -2.34 -10.21 6.75
C TYR A 87 -1.21 -9.77 7.68
N LYS A 88 -0.38 -8.81 7.26
CA LYS A 88 0.72 -8.30 8.08
C LYS A 88 0.22 -7.59 9.34
N SER A 89 -0.86 -6.83 9.28
CA SER A 89 -1.47 -6.21 10.45
C SER A 89 -1.98 -7.27 11.44
N ILE A 90 -2.61 -8.35 10.98
CA ILE A 90 -3.04 -9.45 11.86
C ILE A 90 -1.82 -10.13 12.50
N LYS A 91 -0.78 -10.43 11.72
CA LYS A 91 0.46 -11.04 12.22
C LYS A 91 1.13 -10.15 13.27
N HIS A 92 1.26 -8.84 13.00
CA HIS A 92 1.86 -7.86 13.91
C HIS A 92 1.23 -7.87 15.31
N ILE A 93 -0.10 -7.96 15.37
CA ILE A 93 -0.87 -7.90 16.61
C ILE A 93 -0.64 -9.13 17.48
N LYS A 94 -0.39 -10.28 16.86
CA LYS A 94 -0.01 -11.50 17.57
C LYS A 94 1.30 -11.31 18.34
N TYR A 95 2.26 -10.57 17.80
CA TYR A 95 3.58 -10.36 18.40
C TYR A 95 3.64 -9.12 19.32
N PHE A 96 2.96 -8.03 18.96
CA PHE A 96 3.02 -6.76 19.68
C PHE A 96 1.64 -6.23 20.08
N PRO A 97 0.89 -6.92 20.95
CA PRO A 97 -0.48 -6.54 21.28
C PRO A 97 -0.58 -5.13 21.88
N SER A 98 -1.57 -4.35 21.42
CA SER A 98 -1.82 -2.99 21.86
C SER A 98 -3.28 -2.56 21.60
N LYS A 99 -3.69 -1.45 22.21
CA LYS A 99 -5.00 -0.82 21.89
C LYS A 99 -5.00 -0.16 20.51
N PHE A 100 -3.82 0.20 20.00
CA PHE A 100 -3.62 0.89 18.72
C PHE A 100 -3.83 -0.04 17.52
N ASP A 101 -3.52 -1.32 17.72
CA ASP A 101 -3.70 -2.42 16.79
C ASP A 101 -5.12 -2.52 16.20
N ARG A 102 -6.12 -2.25 17.04
CA ARG A 102 -7.52 -2.25 16.61
C ARG A 102 -7.81 -1.17 15.57
N ILE A 103 -7.16 -0.01 15.68
CA ILE A 103 -7.27 1.09 14.71
C ILE A 103 -6.56 0.68 13.42
N LEU A 104 -5.37 0.08 13.52
CA LEU A 104 -4.59 -0.40 12.37
C LEU A 104 -5.35 -1.46 11.55
N ILE A 105 -5.94 -2.47 12.20
CA ILE A 105 -6.78 -3.48 11.53
C ILE A 105 -8.04 -2.84 10.94
N CYS A 106 -8.72 -1.97 11.70
CA CYS A 106 -9.95 -1.35 11.24
C CYS A 106 -9.71 -0.57 9.94
N ASN A 107 -8.65 0.24 9.92
CA ASN A 107 -8.31 1.05 8.77
C ASN A 107 -7.96 0.20 7.53
N VAL A 108 -7.13 -0.83 7.68
CA VAL A 108 -6.80 -1.71 6.54
C VAL A 108 -7.99 -2.56 6.08
N THR A 109 -8.91 -2.91 6.99
CA THR A 109 -10.16 -3.60 6.63
C THR A 109 -11.06 -2.69 5.80
N ILE A 110 -11.13 -1.39 6.11
CA ILE A 110 -11.83 -0.40 5.28
C ILE A 110 -11.19 -0.33 3.89
N ILE A 111 -9.85 -0.27 3.80
CA ILE A 111 -9.14 -0.29 2.51
C ILE A 111 -9.48 -1.56 1.72
N PHE A 112 -9.51 -2.72 2.38
CA PHE A 112 -9.86 -3.99 1.74
C PHE A 112 -11.30 -4.02 1.22
N LEU A 113 -12.26 -3.53 2.00
CA LEU A 113 -13.64 -3.40 1.56
C LEU A 113 -13.76 -2.44 0.38
N LEU A 114 -13.05 -1.30 0.42
CA LEU A 114 -12.99 -0.37 -0.72
C LEU A 114 -12.40 -1.06 -1.96
N SER A 115 -11.33 -1.84 -1.84
CA SER A 115 -10.78 -2.61 -2.96
C SER A 115 -11.81 -3.56 -3.57
N ILE A 116 -12.60 -4.25 -2.75
CA ILE A 116 -13.66 -5.16 -3.23
C ILE A 116 -14.77 -4.37 -3.94
N VAL A 117 -15.27 -3.31 -3.32
CA VAL A 117 -16.31 -2.45 -3.90
C VAL A 117 -15.83 -1.87 -5.23
N ASN A 118 -14.56 -1.50 -5.30
CA ASN A 118 -13.95 -0.95 -6.50
C ASN A 118 -14.03 -1.90 -7.70
N VAL A 119 -13.85 -3.21 -7.49
CA VAL A 119 -14.05 -4.23 -8.55
C VAL A 119 -15.48 -4.20 -9.07
N PHE A 120 -16.48 -4.18 -8.17
CA PHE A 120 -17.89 -4.20 -8.56
C PHE A 120 -18.32 -2.92 -9.28
N VAL A 121 -17.88 -1.76 -8.79
CA VAL A 121 -18.21 -0.45 -9.36
C VAL A 121 -17.59 -0.28 -10.75
N PHE A 122 -16.39 -0.84 -10.98
CA PHE A 122 -15.77 -0.85 -12.31
C PHE A 122 -16.65 -1.50 -13.38
N PHE A 123 -17.33 -2.61 -13.06
CA PHE A 123 -18.23 -3.28 -13.99
C PHE A 123 -19.52 -2.51 -14.30
N ARG A 124 -19.89 -1.53 -13.46
CA ARG A 124 -21.08 -0.68 -13.67
C ARG A 124 -20.79 0.57 -14.49
N GLU A 125 -19.54 0.83 -14.87
CA GLU A 125 -19.12 2.01 -15.65
C GLU A 125 -19.54 3.36 -15.02
N THR A 126 -19.68 3.40 -13.69
CA THR A 126 -20.10 4.59 -12.97
C THR A 126 -18.92 5.49 -12.62
N LYS A 127 -19.11 6.82 -12.65
CA LYS A 127 -18.10 7.81 -12.24
C LYS A 127 -17.70 7.73 -10.76
N GLU A 128 -18.39 6.90 -9.97
CA GLU A 128 -18.11 6.63 -8.55
C GLU A 128 -16.70 6.04 -8.31
N ILE A 129 -16.11 5.39 -9.32
CA ILE A 129 -14.74 4.85 -9.28
C ILE A 129 -13.73 5.93 -8.82
N TYR A 130 -13.92 7.17 -9.28
CA TYR A 130 -13.08 8.31 -8.92
C TYR A 130 -13.07 8.59 -7.40
N ILE A 131 -14.24 8.52 -6.76
CA ILE A 131 -14.39 8.72 -5.32
C ILE A 131 -13.75 7.57 -4.55
N LEU A 132 -13.88 6.33 -5.05
CA LEU A 132 -13.26 5.17 -4.44
C LEU A 132 -11.74 5.24 -4.47
N ILE A 133 -11.14 5.61 -5.60
CA ILE A 133 -9.69 5.81 -5.73
C ILE A 133 -9.21 6.86 -4.72
N PHE A 134 -9.94 7.98 -4.59
CA PHE A 134 -9.61 9.03 -3.63
C PHE A 134 -9.64 8.53 -2.18
N LEU A 135 -10.76 7.90 -1.78
CA LEU A 135 -10.91 7.37 -0.42
C LEU A 135 -9.85 6.33 -0.12
N GLN A 136 -9.54 5.47 -1.08
CA GLN A 136 -8.54 4.43 -0.94
C GLN A 136 -7.13 5.00 -0.76
N GLY A 137 -6.77 6.04 -1.51
CA GLY A 137 -5.54 6.80 -1.31
C GLY A 137 -5.48 7.48 0.07
N LEU A 138 -6.59 8.09 0.50
CA LEU A 138 -6.69 8.76 1.80
C LEU A 138 -6.49 7.78 2.97
N PHE A 139 -7.19 6.64 2.95
CA PHE A 139 -7.04 5.62 3.99
C PHE A 139 -5.67 4.96 3.97
N SER A 140 -5.04 4.82 2.79
CA SER A 140 -3.63 4.39 2.68
C SER A 140 -2.66 5.38 3.33
N GLY A 141 -2.88 6.68 3.17
CA GLY A 141 -2.12 7.72 3.86
C GLY A 141 -2.28 7.66 5.38
N ILE A 142 -3.51 7.43 5.86
CA ILE A 142 -3.75 7.17 7.29
C ILE A 142 -3.00 5.90 7.74
N GLN A 143 -3.04 4.82 6.95
CA GLN A 143 -2.34 3.57 7.27
C GLN A 143 -0.82 3.76 7.38
N PHE A 144 -0.24 4.57 6.50
CA PHE A 144 1.17 4.96 6.57
C PHE A 144 1.51 5.67 7.89
N LEU A 145 0.72 6.67 8.28
CA LEU A 145 0.90 7.38 9.55
C LEU A 145 0.76 6.45 10.75
N LEU A 146 -0.22 5.54 10.72
CA LEU A 146 -0.42 4.57 11.78
C LEU A 146 0.81 3.65 11.94
N TRP A 147 1.36 3.13 10.83
CA TRP A 147 2.57 2.31 10.87
C TRP A 147 3.80 3.06 11.40
N ILE A 148 3.96 4.35 11.09
CA ILE A 148 5.05 5.17 11.67
C ILE A 148 4.91 5.30 13.18
N LEU A 149 3.70 5.55 13.67
CA LEU A 149 3.44 5.66 15.11
C LEU A 149 3.70 4.33 15.82
N GLU A 150 3.26 3.23 15.20
CA GLU A 150 3.42 1.89 15.72
C GLU A 150 4.90 1.48 15.80
N ARG A 151 5.69 1.80 14.76
CA ARG A 151 7.15 1.60 14.79
C ARG A 151 7.80 2.31 15.98
N LYS A 152 7.43 3.57 16.22
CA LYS A 152 7.97 4.34 17.37
C LYS A 152 7.60 3.69 18.70
N ARG A 153 6.42 3.06 18.80
CA ARG A 153 5.99 2.32 19.99
C ARG A 153 6.81 1.04 20.17
N VAL A 154 6.91 0.20 19.14
CA VAL A 154 7.63 -1.08 19.18
C VAL A 154 9.10 -0.87 19.49
N GLN A 155 9.75 0.13 18.87
CA GLN A 155 11.15 0.46 19.18
C GLN A 155 11.38 0.82 20.65
N LYS A 156 10.45 1.57 21.27
CA LYS A 156 10.52 1.88 22.70
C LYS A 156 10.36 0.63 23.57
N LEU A 157 9.47 -0.29 23.18
CA LEU A 157 9.24 -1.54 23.90
C LEU A 157 10.45 -2.47 23.84
N LEU A 158 11.04 -2.66 22.65
CA LEU A 158 12.25 -3.48 22.48
C LEU A 158 13.42 -2.92 23.30
N LYS A 159 13.63 -1.60 23.27
CA LYS A 159 14.65 -0.93 24.10
C LYS A 159 14.41 -1.11 25.61
N GLN A 160 13.16 -1.14 26.05
CA GLN A 160 12.82 -1.39 27.46
C GLN A 160 13.07 -2.83 27.90
N ARG A 161 12.99 -3.80 26.98
CA ARG A 161 13.23 -5.21 27.29
C ARG A 161 14.70 -5.61 27.28
N ASN A 162 15.63 -4.67 26.99
CA ASN A 162 17.04 -4.98 26.67
C ASN A 162 17.17 -6.06 25.58
N GLU A 163 16.15 -6.21 24.75
CA GLU A 163 16.20 -7.05 23.56
C GLU A 163 16.92 -6.20 22.51
N ASP A 164 18.19 -6.50 22.27
CA ASP A 164 18.90 -6.01 21.09
C ASP A 164 18.08 -6.36 19.83
N PRO A 165 18.25 -5.66 18.70
CA PRO A 165 17.47 -5.86 17.47
C PRO A 165 17.61 -7.26 16.83
N VAL A 166 18.27 -8.20 17.50
CA VAL A 166 18.46 -9.61 17.12
C VAL A 166 17.13 -10.39 17.04
N ILE A 167 16.08 -9.98 17.74
CA ILE A 167 14.74 -10.60 17.63
C ILE A 167 14.03 -10.24 16.30
N GLN A 168 14.56 -9.27 15.54
CA GLN A 168 13.97 -8.87 14.25
C GLN A 168 14.30 -9.82 13.09
N ASN A 169 15.13 -10.86 13.34
CA ASN A 169 15.41 -11.97 12.43
C ASN A 169 14.54 -13.21 12.71
N LEU A 170 13.36 -13.07 13.33
CA LEU A 170 12.47 -14.22 13.53
C LEU A 170 11.94 -14.83 12.21
N GLU A 171 12.14 -14.15 11.07
CA GLU A 171 11.90 -14.75 9.75
C GLU A 171 12.94 -15.79 9.32
N THR A 172 14.08 -15.92 10.01
CA THR A 172 15.14 -16.90 9.69
C THR A 172 15.29 -18.04 10.69
N THR A 173 14.33 -18.26 11.61
CA THR A 173 14.46 -19.33 12.63
C THR A 173 13.24 -20.27 12.71
N GLU A 174 12.22 -20.10 11.87
CA GLU A 174 11.10 -21.07 11.81
C GLU A 174 11.24 -22.14 10.70
N ASP A 175 12.30 -22.12 9.88
CA ASP A 175 12.48 -23.06 8.75
C ASP A 175 13.71 -23.99 8.84
N GLU A 176 14.42 -24.07 9.98
CA GLU A 176 15.39 -25.18 10.17
C GLU A 176 14.67 -26.39 10.78
N PRO A 177 14.47 -27.49 10.02
CA PRO A 177 14.12 -28.76 10.64
C PRO A 177 15.35 -29.21 11.44
N HIS A 178 15.22 -29.29 12.75
CA HIS A 178 16.10 -30.14 13.55
C HIS A 178 15.83 -31.59 13.14
N GLU A 179 16.69 -32.13 12.28
CA GLU A 179 16.82 -33.57 12.08
C GLU A 179 17.39 -34.16 13.37
N ASP A 180 16.58 -34.98 14.07
CA ASP A 180 17.04 -35.98 15.04
C ASP A 180 17.34 -37.30 14.31
#